data_AF-X0TNN5-F1
#
_entry.id   AF-X0TNN5-F1
#
_cell.length_a   1.000
_cell.length_b   1.000
_cell.length_c   1.000
_cell.angle_alpha   90.00
_cell.angle_beta   90.00
_cell.angle_gamma   90.00
#
_symmetry.space_group_name_H-M   'P 1'
#
loop_
_entity.id
_entity.type
_entity.pdbx_description
1 polymer ?
#
loop_
_entity_poly.entity_id
_entity_poly.type
_entity_poly.pdbx_seq_one_letter_code
_entity_poly.pdbx_strand_id
1 'polypeptide(L)'
;LGSYQFLENSKKLVDGIVLTVQYTPRQAIEEFSEAKVGKEVMKAFNDPKKQNELFNFIYLVRPREIINRSLSQKFFGNMRWENIVVNEKEKLIVDEGGFLEFPYHSARWKRPANEKHGRGIGTEILPQIKVLDRSMRNWIDVGNRWANPPWQKHHSVTGPVRI
;
A
#
# COMPACT_ATOMS: atom_id res chain seq x y z
N LEU A 1 0.58 3.53 -2.16
CA LEU A 1 0.29 3.12 -0.75
C LEU A 1 0.62 1.63 -0.69
N GLY A 2 1.19 1.11 0.40
CA GLY A 2 1.91 -0.18 0.40
C GLY A 2 1.19 -1.39 -0.21
N SER A 3 -0.14 -1.38 -0.30
CA SER A 3 -0.96 -2.45 -0.87
C SER A 3 -1.36 -2.26 -2.34
N TYR A 4 -1.22 -1.07 -2.95
CA TYR A 4 -1.65 -0.86 -4.33
C TYR A 4 -0.82 0.17 -5.10
N GLN A 5 -0.77 -0.04 -6.41
CA GLN A 5 -0.07 0.80 -7.36
C GLN A 5 -0.94 1.05 -8.59
N PHE A 6 -1.15 2.32 -8.94
CA PHE A 6 -1.80 2.65 -10.22
C PHE A 6 -0.91 2.27 -11.40
N LEU A 7 -1.49 2.11 -12.58
CA LEU A 7 -0.80 2.09 -13.87
C LEU A 7 -1.30 3.30 -14.66
N GLU A 8 -0.43 3.86 -15.51
CA GLU A 8 -0.79 5.03 -16.31
C GLU A 8 -0.43 4.78 -17.77
N ASN A 9 -1.30 5.27 -18.66
CA ASN A 9 -1.02 5.31 -20.09
C ASN A 9 -0.14 6.51 -20.46
N SER A 10 0.24 6.58 -21.75
CA SER A 10 1.02 7.69 -22.32
C SER A 10 0.39 9.08 -22.09
N LYS A 11 -0.95 9.17 -21.97
CA LYS A 11 -1.67 10.40 -21.68
C LYS A 11 -1.74 10.74 -20.18
N LYS A 12 -1.01 9.99 -19.33
CA LYS A 12 -0.99 10.13 -17.87
C LYS A 12 -2.36 9.87 -17.22
N LEU A 13 -3.28 9.21 -17.92
CA LEU A 13 -4.56 8.76 -17.35
C LEU A 13 -4.35 7.40 -16.68
N VAL A 14 -5.02 7.20 -15.54
CA VAL A 14 -4.99 5.91 -14.85
C VAL A 14 -5.88 4.94 -15.61
N ASP A 15 -5.29 3.85 -16.09
CA ASP A 15 -5.96 2.83 -16.89
C ASP A 15 -5.78 1.41 -16.34
N GLY A 16 -4.97 1.27 -15.28
CA GLY A 16 -4.81 0.01 -14.58
C GLY A 16 -4.45 0.18 -13.11
N ILE A 17 -4.51 -0.93 -12.38
CA ILE A 17 -4.11 -1.01 -10.98
C ILE A 17 -3.48 -2.37 -10.70
N VAL A 18 -2.48 -2.37 -9.83
CA VAL A 18 -1.91 -3.54 -9.19
C VAL A 18 -2.29 -3.47 -7.72
N LEU A 19 -2.96 -4.49 -7.21
CA LEU A 19 -3.36 -4.62 -5.81
C LEU A 19 -2.70 -5.85 -5.25
N THR A 20 -1.94 -5.70 -4.17
CA THR A 20 -1.39 -6.80 -3.39
C THR A 20 -2.28 -7.01 -2.17
N VAL A 21 -2.94 -8.15 -2.13
CA VAL A 21 -3.81 -8.57 -1.03
C VAL A 21 -3.18 -9.75 -0.32
N GLN A 22 -3.22 -9.75 1.00
CA GLN A 22 -2.71 -10.84 1.81
C GLN A 22 -3.86 -11.70 2.29
N TYR A 23 -3.75 -13.00 2.07
CA TYR A 23 -4.73 -13.99 2.51
C TYR A 23 -4.07 -15.04 3.40
N THR A 24 -4.82 -15.49 4.41
CA THR A 24 -4.51 -16.75 5.10
C THR A 24 -4.82 -17.94 4.18
N PRO A 25 -4.28 -19.16 4.42
CA PRO A 25 -4.54 -20.31 3.56
C PRO A 25 -6.03 -20.62 3.43
N ARG A 26 -6.79 -20.47 4.54
CA ARG A 26 -8.24 -20.64 4.55
C ARG A 26 -8.95 -19.62 3.66
N GLN A 27 -8.61 -18.33 3.79
CA GLN A 27 -9.22 -17.27 2.97
C GLN A 27 -8.89 -17.44 1.48
N ALA A 28 -7.66 -17.84 1.17
CA ALA A 28 -7.24 -18.07 -0.21
C ALA A 28 -8.01 -19.23 -0.86
N ILE A 29 -8.27 -20.32 -0.13
CA ILE A 29 -9.06 -21.45 -0.61
C ILE A 29 -10.53 -21.06 -0.81
N GLU A 30 -11.10 -20.27 0.10
CA GLU A 30 -12.47 -19.78 0.01
C GLU A 30 -12.69 -18.90 -1.24
N GLU A 31 -11.73 -18.02 -1.53
CA GLU A 31 -11.80 -17.11 -2.68
C GLU A 31 -11.55 -17.82 -4.02
N PHE A 32 -10.51 -18.66 -4.09
CA PHE A 32 -9.98 -19.14 -5.37
C PHE A 32 -10.22 -20.62 -5.67
N SER A 33 -10.81 -21.35 -4.73
CA SER A 33 -10.98 -22.81 -4.77
C SER A 33 -9.68 -23.62 -4.72
N GLU A 34 -9.70 -24.76 -4.03
CA GLU A 34 -8.53 -25.61 -3.72
C GLU A 34 -7.66 -25.98 -4.94
N ALA A 35 -8.26 -26.16 -6.11
CA ALA A 35 -7.56 -26.61 -7.31
C ALA A 35 -6.59 -25.57 -7.90
N LYS A 36 -6.82 -24.27 -7.64
CA LYS A 36 -6.09 -23.17 -8.30
C LYS A 36 -5.12 -22.43 -7.40
N VAL A 37 -5.23 -22.56 -6.07
CA VAL A 37 -4.50 -21.70 -5.12
C VAL A 37 -2.98 -21.99 -5.08
N GLY A 38 -2.58 -23.20 -5.46
CA GLY A 38 -1.18 -23.64 -5.48
C GLY A 38 -0.83 -24.64 -4.39
N LYS A 39 0.33 -25.30 -4.54
CA LYS A 39 0.74 -26.42 -3.66
C LYS A 39 1.18 -25.95 -2.28
N GLU A 40 1.85 -24.81 -2.18
CA GLU A 40 2.34 -24.23 -0.94
C GLU A 40 1.20 -23.79 -0.03
N VAL A 41 0.15 -23.20 -0.60
CA VAL A 41 -1.02 -22.77 0.16
C VAL A 41 -1.79 -23.98 0.69
N MET A 42 -1.94 -25.03 -0.11
CA MET A 42 -2.53 -26.30 0.33
C MET A 42 -1.71 -27.00 1.43
N LYS A 43 -0.37 -26.94 1.35
CA LYS A 43 0.49 -27.44 2.43
C LYS A 43 0.30 -26.64 3.72
N ALA A 44 0.25 -25.32 3.63
CA ALA A 44 0.03 -24.45 4.78
C ALA A 44 -1.36 -24.60 5.39
N PHE A 45 -2.37 -24.96 4.58
CA PHE A 45 -3.71 -25.27 5.07
C PHE A 45 -3.77 -26.57 5.88
N ASN A 46 -3.08 -27.62 5.40
CA ASN A 46 -3.02 -28.92 6.09
C ASN A 46 -2.16 -28.90 7.37
N ASP A 47 -1.18 -28.00 7.46
CA ASP A 47 -0.31 -27.84 8.63
C ASP A 47 -0.98 -26.95 9.71
N PRO A 48 -1.34 -27.48 10.90
CA PRO A 48 -2.01 -26.70 11.94
C PRO A 48 -1.20 -25.49 12.44
N LYS A 49 0.13 -25.55 12.32
CA LYS A 49 1.05 -24.48 12.75
C LYS A 49 1.14 -23.32 11.76
N LYS A 50 0.75 -23.52 10.49
CA LYS A 50 0.91 -22.54 9.39
C LYS A 50 -0.40 -21.90 8.94
N GLN A 51 -1.50 -22.19 9.63
CA GLN A 51 -2.82 -21.63 9.28
C GLN A 51 -2.88 -20.10 9.37
N ASN A 52 -2.00 -19.47 10.15
CA ASN A 52 -1.90 -18.01 10.26
C ASN A 52 -0.85 -17.39 9.33
N GLU A 53 -0.19 -18.19 8.49
CA GLU A 53 0.79 -17.68 7.53
C GLU A 53 0.08 -16.85 6.45
N LEU A 54 0.65 -15.68 6.11
CA LEU A 54 0.08 -14.79 5.11
C LEU A 54 0.72 -15.06 3.75
N PHE A 55 -0.12 -15.22 2.74
CA PHE A 55 0.26 -15.38 1.35
C PHE A 55 -0.18 -14.14 0.57
N ASN A 56 0.74 -13.59 -0.22
CA ASN A 56 0.47 -12.45 -1.06
C ASN A 56 -0.11 -12.89 -2.40
N PHE A 57 -1.22 -12.27 -2.79
CA PHE A 57 -1.85 -12.41 -4.09
C PHE A 57 -1.87 -11.05 -4.77
N ILE A 58 -1.49 -11.03 -6.04
CA ILE A 58 -1.40 -9.83 -6.85
C ILE A 58 -2.57 -9.83 -7.83
N TYR A 59 -3.48 -8.88 -7.67
CA TYR A 59 -4.52 -8.57 -8.63
C TYR A 59 -4.00 -7.52 -9.60
N LEU A 60 -3.99 -7.85 -10.87
CA LEU A 60 -3.65 -6.96 -11.96
C LEU A 60 -4.91 -6.67 -12.76
N VAL A 61 -5.37 -5.43 -12.74
CA VAL A 61 -6.42 -4.96 -13.64
C VAL A 61 -5.84 -3.96 -14.61
N ARG A 62 -5.95 -4.26 -15.91
CA ARG A 62 -5.42 -3.40 -16.98
C ARG A 62 -6.29 -3.51 -18.24
N PRO A 63 -6.14 -2.58 -19.20
CA PRO A 63 -6.80 -2.72 -20.49
C PRO A 63 -6.27 -3.97 -21.19
N ARG A 64 -7.16 -4.76 -21.79
CA ARG A 64 -6.77 -5.97 -22.52
C ARG A 64 -6.07 -5.58 -23.82
N GLU A 65 -4.89 -6.15 -24.07
CA GLU A 65 -4.08 -5.84 -25.27
C GLU A 65 -4.70 -6.44 -26.55
N ILE A 66 -5.26 -7.64 -26.45
CA ILE A 66 -5.82 -8.39 -27.58
C ILE A 66 -7.31 -8.62 -27.34
N ILE A 67 -8.15 -8.02 -28.19
CA ILE A 67 -9.60 -8.21 -28.18
C ILE A 67 -9.98 -9.03 -29.41
N ASN A 68 -10.58 -10.20 -29.19
CA ASN A 68 -11.09 -11.04 -30.26
C ASN A 68 -12.44 -10.50 -30.74
N ARG A 69 -12.49 -9.97 -31.96
CA ARG A 69 -13.73 -9.40 -32.55
C ARG A 69 -14.83 -10.44 -32.77
N SER A 70 -14.49 -11.73 -32.84
CA SER A 70 -15.44 -12.82 -33.03
C SER A 70 -16.15 -13.25 -31.74
N LEU A 71 -15.62 -12.89 -30.58
CA LEU A 71 -16.20 -13.23 -29.28
C LEU A 71 -17.03 -12.07 -28.74
N SER A 72 -18.09 -12.38 -28.00
CA SER A 72 -18.91 -11.38 -27.33
C SER A 72 -18.08 -10.60 -26.30
N GLN A 73 -18.25 -9.28 -26.24
CA GLN A 73 -17.61 -8.43 -25.22
C GLN A 73 -18.14 -8.67 -23.80
N LYS A 74 -19.22 -9.47 -23.66
CA LYS A 74 -19.74 -9.92 -22.37
C LYS A 74 -19.04 -11.18 -21.84
N PHE A 75 -18.21 -11.83 -22.66
CA PHE A 75 -17.42 -12.99 -22.23
C PHE A 75 -16.25 -12.52 -21.37
N PHE A 76 -16.04 -13.14 -20.19
CA PHE A 76 -14.99 -12.74 -19.24
C PHE A 76 -13.60 -12.64 -19.89
N GLY A 77 -13.29 -13.59 -20.78
CA GLY A 77 -12.03 -13.63 -21.54
C GLY A 77 -11.96 -12.67 -22.72
N ASN A 78 -12.95 -11.80 -22.94
CA ASN A 78 -12.96 -10.82 -24.03
C ASN A 78 -13.49 -9.44 -23.60
N MET A 79 -13.60 -9.19 -22.29
CA MET A 79 -13.96 -7.88 -21.77
C MET A 79 -12.80 -6.87 -21.96
N ARG A 80 -13.13 -5.58 -21.98
CA ARG A 80 -12.20 -4.49 -22.30
C ARG A 80 -11.08 -4.34 -21.26
N TRP A 81 -11.39 -4.57 -19.98
CA TRP A 81 -10.41 -4.64 -18.91
C TRP A 81 -10.25 -6.09 -18.49
N GLU A 82 -9.02 -6.58 -18.45
CA GLU A 82 -8.70 -7.90 -17.90
C GLU A 82 -8.39 -7.79 -16.41
N ASN A 83 -8.78 -8.81 -15.66
CA ASN A 83 -8.41 -9.00 -14.26
C ASN A 83 -7.66 -10.31 -14.15
N ILE A 84 -6.42 -10.27 -13.67
CA ILE A 84 -5.57 -11.44 -13.51
C ILE A 84 -5.12 -11.48 -12.06
N VAL A 85 -5.34 -12.62 -11.40
CA VAL A 85 -4.88 -12.84 -10.02
C VAL A 85 -3.74 -13.83 -10.02
N VAL A 86 -2.61 -13.44 -9.44
CA VAL A 86 -1.39 -14.24 -9.41
C VAL A 86 -1.00 -14.51 -7.97
N ASN A 87 -0.71 -15.77 -7.64
CA ASN A 87 -0.04 -16.13 -6.39
C ASN A 87 1.44 -15.72 -6.50
N GLU A 88 1.90 -14.82 -5.63
CA GLU A 88 3.25 -14.26 -5.70
C GLU A 88 4.34 -15.33 -5.49
N LYS A 89 4.12 -16.30 -4.60
CA LYS A 89 5.13 -17.31 -4.25
C LYS A 89 5.37 -18.29 -5.40
N GLU A 90 4.29 -18.87 -5.92
CA GLU A 90 4.37 -19.89 -6.98
C GLU A 90 4.32 -19.31 -8.40
N LYS A 91 4.05 -18.00 -8.54
CA LYS A 91 3.85 -17.30 -9.82
C LYS A 91 2.80 -17.95 -10.70
N LEU A 92 1.77 -18.51 -10.07
CA LEU A 92 0.68 -19.20 -10.73
C LEU A 92 -0.52 -18.26 -10.89
N ILE A 93 -1.16 -18.30 -12.05
CA ILE A 93 -2.41 -17.58 -12.29
C ILE A 93 -3.53 -18.37 -11.63
N VAL A 94 -4.13 -17.75 -10.62
CA VAL A 94 -5.13 -18.38 -9.75
C VAL A 94 -6.53 -18.08 -10.24
N ASP A 95 -6.76 -16.87 -10.77
CA ASP A 95 -8.04 -16.49 -11.35
C ASP A 95 -7.86 -15.55 -12.54
N GLU A 96 -8.79 -15.67 -13.49
CA GLU A 96 -8.85 -14.84 -14.68
C GLU A 96 -10.28 -14.35 -14.89
N GLY A 97 -10.43 -13.04 -14.99
CA GLY A 97 -11.70 -12.39 -15.19
C GLY A 97 -11.58 -11.17 -16.10
N GLY A 98 -12.64 -10.39 -16.11
CA GLY A 98 -12.65 -9.12 -16.83
C GLY A 98 -13.80 -8.24 -16.41
N PHE A 99 -13.69 -6.97 -16.79
CA PHE A 99 -14.70 -5.95 -16.55
C PHE A 99 -15.01 -5.19 -17.85
N LEU A 100 -16.28 -4.84 -18.03
CA LEU A 100 -16.74 -4.03 -19.17
C LEU A 100 -16.23 -2.59 -19.10
N GLU A 101 -16.06 -2.07 -17.88
CA GLU A 101 -15.56 -0.72 -17.55
C GLU A 101 -14.51 -0.83 -16.44
N PHE A 102 -13.65 0.20 -16.31
CA PHE A 102 -12.62 0.20 -15.27
C PHE A 102 -13.27 0.19 -13.86
N PRO A 103 -13.05 -0.85 -13.03
CA PRO A 103 -13.83 -1.06 -11.81
C PRO A 103 -13.38 -0.19 -10.63
N TYR A 104 -12.23 0.48 -10.72
CA TYR A 104 -11.66 1.22 -9.60
C TYR A 104 -11.73 2.73 -9.82
N HIS A 105 -12.07 3.45 -8.75
CA HIS A 105 -11.97 4.90 -8.74
C HIS A 105 -10.58 5.34 -8.27
N SER A 106 -9.84 6.06 -9.11
CA SER A 106 -8.52 6.59 -8.75
C SER A 106 -8.64 7.99 -8.15
N ALA A 107 -8.69 8.09 -6.82
CA ALA A 107 -8.66 9.37 -6.13
C ALA A 107 -7.22 9.87 -5.94
N ARG A 108 -6.93 11.09 -6.43
CA ARG A 108 -5.66 11.79 -6.19
C ARG A 108 -5.97 13.23 -5.82
N TRP A 109 -5.54 13.66 -4.63
CA TRP A 109 -5.81 15.02 -4.12
C TRP A 109 -5.20 16.11 -5.00
N LYS A 110 -3.86 16.12 -5.10
CA LYS A 110 -3.13 17.02 -5.99
C LYS A 110 -2.01 16.26 -6.68
N ARG A 111 -1.82 16.48 -7.97
CA ARG A 111 -0.82 15.79 -8.78
C ARG A 111 0.10 16.81 -9.48
N PRO A 112 1.39 16.90 -9.11
CA PRO A 112 2.35 17.66 -9.89
C PRO A 112 2.67 16.94 -11.22
N ALA A 113 3.11 17.70 -12.22
CA ALA A 113 3.10 17.31 -13.63
C ALA A 113 3.91 16.03 -13.99
N ASN A 114 4.79 15.54 -13.13
CA ASN A 114 5.63 14.36 -13.39
C ASN A 114 5.53 13.26 -12.31
N GLU A 115 4.55 13.34 -11.41
CA GLU A 115 4.35 12.30 -10.40
C GLU A 115 3.18 11.40 -10.77
N LYS A 116 3.37 10.09 -10.56
CA LYS A 116 2.32 9.08 -10.71
C LYS A 116 1.35 9.11 -9.54
N HIS A 117 1.90 9.21 -8.33
CA HIS A 117 1.14 9.30 -7.09
C HIS A 117 0.74 10.75 -6.80
N GLY A 118 -0.44 10.91 -6.19
CA GLY A 118 -0.88 12.22 -5.70
C GLY A 118 -0.19 12.57 -4.38
N ARG A 119 -0.06 13.86 -4.10
CA ARG A 119 0.34 14.39 -2.79
C ARG A 119 -0.91 14.78 -2.03
N GLY A 120 -0.98 14.37 -0.76
CA GLY A 120 -2.03 14.80 0.16
C GLY A 120 -1.71 16.17 0.76
N ILE A 121 -2.74 16.84 1.28
CA ILE A 121 -2.57 18.14 1.96
C ILE A 121 -1.60 18.04 3.16
N GLY A 122 -1.61 16.91 3.86
CA GLY A 122 -0.66 16.65 4.95
C GLY A 122 0.79 16.62 4.51
N THR A 123 1.08 16.20 3.28
CA THR A 123 2.44 16.24 2.72
C THR A 123 2.88 17.68 2.44
N GLU A 124 1.95 18.54 2.00
CA GLU A 124 2.25 19.95 1.73
C GLU A 124 2.52 20.73 3.02
N ILE A 125 1.76 20.46 4.09
CA ILE A 125 1.85 21.19 5.37
C ILE A 125 2.81 20.51 6.36
N LEU A 126 3.36 19.33 6.03
CA LEU A 126 4.30 18.58 6.87
C LEU A 126 5.47 19.43 7.43
N PRO A 127 6.08 20.36 6.67
CA PRO A 127 7.14 21.21 7.22
C PRO A 127 6.66 22.05 8.40
N GLN A 128 5.47 22.65 8.30
CA GLN A 128 4.89 23.48 9.36
C GLN A 128 4.55 22.65 10.59
N ILE A 129 3.99 21.46 10.40
CA ILE A 129 3.69 20.51 11.49
C ILE A 129 4.96 20.14 12.24
N LYS A 130 6.06 19.86 11.53
CA LYS A 130 7.36 19.52 12.15
C LYS A 130 7.96 20.69 12.95
N VAL A 131 7.82 21.92 12.43
CA VAL A 131 8.25 23.13 13.15
C VAL A 131 7.42 23.33 14.42
N LEU A 132 6.10 23.16 14.34
CA LEU A 132 5.20 23.26 15.48
C LEU A 132 5.53 22.20 16.56
N ASP A 133 5.70 20.93 16.18
CA ASP A 133 6.07 19.84 17.09
C ASP A 133 7.39 20.13 17.81
N ARG A 134 8.43 20.53 17.06
CA ARG A 134 9.71 20.91 17.65
C ARG A 134 9.60 22.11 18.59
N SER A 135 8.80 23.10 18.23
CA SER A 135 8.61 24.31 19.05
C SER A 135 7.90 23.98 20.36
N MET A 136 6.87 23.13 20.32
CA MET A 136 6.15 22.68 21.52
C MET A 136 7.06 21.86 22.44
N ARG A 137 7.89 20.95 21.89
CA ARG A 137 8.88 20.21 22.68
C ARG A 137 9.88 21.13 23.37
N ASN A 138 10.37 22.16 22.68
CA ASN A 138 11.26 23.16 23.28
C ASN A 138 10.56 23.94 24.39
N TRP A 139 9.30 24.35 24.19
CA TRP A 139 8.51 25.01 25.22
C TRP A 139 8.32 24.15 26.47
N ILE A 140 8.07 22.85 26.29
CA ILE A 140 7.98 21.90 27.40
C ILE A 140 9.33 21.77 28.11
N ASP A 141 10.45 21.70 27.40
CA ASP A 141 11.78 21.66 28.01
C ASP A 141 12.07 22.93 28.83
N VAL A 142 11.72 24.10 28.29
CA VAL A 142 11.82 25.38 29.01
C VAL A 142 10.96 25.34 30.28
N GLY A 143 9.71 24.89 30.20
CA GLY A 143 8.83 24.74 31.35
C GLY A 143 9.39 23.79 32.41
N ASN A 144 9.95 22.65 32.00
CA ASN A 144 10.59 21.68 32.90
C ASN A 144 11.81 22.28 33.62
N ARG A 145 12.66 23.04 32.90
CA ARG A 145 13.80 23.74 33.48
C ARG A 145 13.38 24.90 34.40
N TRP A 146 12.25 25.54 34.11
CA TRP A 146 11.69 26.58 34.98
C TRP A 146 11.11 25.99 36.27
N ALA A 147 10.43 24.85 36.20
CA ALA A 147 9.88 24.15 37.36
C ALA A 147 10.97 23.49 38.22
N ASN A 148 12.01 22.93 37.58
CA ASN A 148 13.17 22.33 38.24
C ASN A 148 14.44 23.09 37.84
N PRO A 149 14.62 24.33 38.34
CA PRO A 149 15.82 25.10 38.05
C PRO A 149 17.04 24.38 38.63
N PRO A 150 18.20 24.38 37.95
CA PRO A 150 19.39 23.71 38.45
C PRO A 150 19.81 24.32 39.79
N TRP A 151 19.82 23.51 40.85
CA TRP A 151 19.88 24.01 42.23
C TRP A 151 21.25 24.51 42.71
N GLN A 152 22.35 24.17 42.05
CA GLN A 152 23.64 24.86 42.17
C GLN A 152 24.68 24.14 41.31
N LYS A 153 25.76 24.85 40.99
CA LYS A 153 26.95 24.20 40.44
C LYS A 153 27.69 23.46 41.56
N HIS A 154 28.08 22.21 41.33
CA HIS A 154 28.96 21.50 42.26
C HIS A 154 30.29 22.26 42.41
N HIS A 155 30.80 22.46 43.64
CA HIS A 155 31.99 23.28 43.93
C HIS A 155 33.26 22.87 43.16
N SER A 156 33.30 21.65 42.63
CA SER A 156 34.42 21.06 41.89
C SER A 156 34.48 21.43 40.41
N VAL A 157 33.43 22.03 39.84
CA VAL A 157 33.39 22.35 38.40
C VAL A 157 33.69 23.83 38.22
N THR A 158 34.88 24.18 37.72
CA THR A 158 35.25 25.57 37.39
C THR A 158 34.82 25.89 35.95
N GLY A 159 34.10 27.00 35.75
CA GLY A 159 33.59 27.44 34.43
C GLY A 159 32.25 28.21 34.52
N PRO A 160 31.83 28.97 33.51
CA PRO A 160 30.51 29.59 33.54
C PRO A 160 29.40 28.54 33.49
N VAL A 161 28.31 28.76 34.22
CA VAL A 161 27.08 27.96 34.05
C VAL A 161 26.55 28.29 32.65
N ARG A 162 26.53 27.31 31.75
CA ARG A 162 25.81 27.45 30.48
C ARG A 162 24.32 27.33 30.81
N ILE A 163 23.67 28.49 30.95
CA ILE A 163 22.23 28.65 30.98
C ILE A 163 21.71 28.43 29.55
#